data_AF-A0A8H7MBS9-F1
#
_entry.id   AF-A0A8H7MBS9-F1
#
_cell.length_a   1.000
_cell.length_b   1.000
_cell.length_c   1.000
_cell.angle_alpha   90.00
_cell.angle_beta   90.00
_cell.angle_gamma   90.00
#
_symmetry.space_group_name_H-M   'P 1'
#
loop_
_entity.id
_entity.type
_entity.pdbx_description
1 polymer ?
#
loop_
_entity_poly.entity_id
_entity_poly.type
_entity_poly.pdbx_seq_one_letter_code
_entity_poly.pdbx_strand_id
1 'polypeptide(L)'
;MASFESARRSSFTFTFTPSIREDFYNAQCPRLLLLTRLRSLSTTRCLAIVSTFIVGLTFTVIMKREHLLWLAASTAGASPLLEFGQGGTFDYPGLRFGADKKFSITVFSDLHLGEPSWVGAGKGPDADLKTIGVMNSVLDNEHSNLVVLNGDLTSCEFMAPENLTASIDQITAPLVERNMPFAATFGNHDMSKTCSTRIMSEHMWDNVKGKHGKKLSFTTSSVPGPYEQVGTSNYYIPVYASAGGGNPQLSMMLWFFDSKGGRDFRKVDANGKDVPVAGWVDDKVTSWFKLTSDAIRQQQGRTVPSLAFVHIPVHSTRAYQDNGRDPAIAPGLNEELIGHQGDVSTALTIATTPAPTLLL
;
A
#
# COMPACT_ATOMS: atom_id res chain seq x y z
N MET A 1 -21.83 -27.95 -23.15
CA MET A 1 -22.04 -27.02 -24.28
C MET A 1 -23.11 -26.02 -23.86
N ALA A 2 -22.70 -24.81 -23.51
CA ALA A 2 -23.57 -23.65 -23.42
C ALA A 2 -22.69 -22.44 -23.78
N SER A 3 -23.05 -21.80 -24.88
CA SER A 3 -22.42 -20.64 -25.49
C SER A 3 -22.87 -19.38 -24.74
N PHE A 4 -21.94 -18.50 -24.37
CA PHE A 4 -22.28 -17.14 -23.95
C PHE A 4 -21.92 -16.16 -25.06
N GLU A 5 -22.98 -15.54 -25.57
CA GLU A 5 -23.00 -14.52 -26.60
C GLU A 5 -22.46 -13.17 -26.09
N SER A 6 -21.70 -12.54 -26.98
CA SER A 6 -21.31 -11.12 -27.08
C SER A 6 -22.04 -10.11 -26.17
N ALA A 7 -21.28 -9.49 -25.25
CA ALA A 7 -21.64 -8.21 -24.66
C ALA A 7 -21.01 -7.06 -25.49
N ARG A 8 -21.88 -6.19 -26.02
CA ARG A 8 -21.51 -5.03 -26.84
C ARG A 8 -20.79 -3.96 -26.01
N ARG A 9 -19.68 -3.47 -26.56
CA ARG A 9 -18.93 -2.30 -26.09
C ARG A 9 -19.66 -1.01 -26.52
N SER A 10 -19.81 -0.08 -25.59
CA SER A 10 -20.13 1.33 -25.89
C SER A 10 -19.00 2.20 -25.35
N SER A 11 -18.33 2.94 -26.24
CA SER A 11 -17.23 3.85 -25.92
C SER A 11 -17.53 5.24 -26.48
N PHE A 12 -17.43 6.26 -25.63
CA PHE A 12 -17.53 7.67 -26.02
C PHE A 12 -16.15 8.31 -25.99
N THR A 13 -15.82 9.07 -27.03
CA THR A 13 -14.53 9.77 -27.22
C THR A 13 -14.74 11.27 -27.10
N PHE A 14 -13.93 11.96 -26.30
CA PHE A 14 -13.72 13.40 -26.40
C PHE A 14 -12.23 13.69 -26.57
N THR A 15 -11.89 14.41 -27.64
CA THR A 15 -10.55 14.90 -27.97
C THR A 15 -10.37 16.35 -27.52
N PHE A 16 -9.26 16.63 -26.85
CA PHE A 16 -8.74 17.99 -26.67
C PHE A 16 -7.24 18.02 -26.96
N THR A 17 -6.84 18.94 -27.84
CA THR A 17 -5.46 19.33 -28.17
C THR A 17 -5.21 20.74 -27.66
N PRO A 18 -4.02 21.05 -27.11
CA PRO A 18 -3.13 22.02 -27.77
C PRO A 18 -1.62 21.68 -27.61
N SER A 19 -0.81 21.77 -28.67
CA SER A 19 -0.03 22.93 -29.18
C SER A 19 1.21 23.31 -28.36
N ILE A 20 2.37 23.14 -29.01
CA ILE A 20 3.77 23.32 -28.57
C ILE A 20 4.16 24.81 -28.58
N ARG A 21 5.13 25.20 -27.72
CA ARG A 21 6.22 26.13 -28.08
C ARG A 21 7.43 25.98 -27.14
N GLU A 22 8.60 25.81 -27.74
CA GLU A 22 9.93 25.91 -27.12
C GLU A 22 10.39 27.37 -27.11
N ASP A 23 11.31 27.72 -26.20
CA ASP A 23 12.36 28.72 -26.44
C ASP A 23 13.60 28.45 -25.54
N PHE A 24 14.78 28.48 -26.18
CA PHE A 24 16.12 28.32 -25.62
C PHE A 24 16.65 29.65 -25.06
N TYR A 25 17.46 29.63 -23.98
CA TYR A 25 18.50 30.64 -23.76
C TYR A 25 19.73 30.11 -23.02
N ASN A 26 20.87 30.64 -23.46
CA ASN A 26 22.26 30.25 -23.20
C ASN A 26 22.90 31.25 -22.21
N ALA A 27 23.71 30.83 -21.23
CA ALA A 27 24.48 31.75 -20.37
C ALA A 27 25.82 31.17 -19.90
N GLN A 28 26.88 31.95 -20.12
CA GLN A 28 28.29 31.69 -19.80
C GLN A 28 28.68 32.14 -18.37
N CYS A 29 29.75 31.56 -17.83
CA CYS A 29 30.28 31.70 -16.47
C CYS A 29 31.57 32.57 -16.41
N PRO A 30 31.87 33.29 -15.31
CA PRO A 30 33.23 33.76 -15.02
C PRO A 30 33.83 33.25 -13.68
N ARG A 31 35.18 33.15 -13.68
CA ARG A 31 36.09 32.60 -12.66
C ARG A 31 36.32 33.53 -11.43
N LEU A 32 36.63 32.88 -10.30
CA LEU A 32 36.92 33.44 -8.97
C LEU A 32 38.40 33.82 -8.78
N LEU A 33 38.67 35.00 -8.18
CA LEU A 33 39.98 35.42 -7.64
C LEU A 33 39.82 35.64 -6.14
N LEU A 34 40.38 34.74 -5.32
CA LEU A 34 40.40 34.82 -3.86
C LEU A 34 41.86 34.82 -3.42
N LEU A 35 42.34 35.92 -2.83
CA LEU A 35 43.46 36.01 -1.85
C LEU A 35 43.93 37.46 -1.76
N THR A 36 43.39 38.22 -0.79
CA THR A 36 44.05 39.30 -0.02
C THR A 36 42.98 40.18 0.64
N ARG A 37 42.66 39.93 1.93
CA ARG A 37 42.15 40.91 2.92
C ARG A 37 41.80 40.21 4.24
N LEU A 38 42.80 39.94 5.09
CA LEU A 38 42.58 39.53 6.48
C LEU A 38 43.52 40.27 7.45
N ARG A 39 43.82 41.55 7.21
CA ARG A 39 44.69 42.36 8.10
C ARG A 39 44.05 43.63 8.69
N SER A 40 42.71 43.73 8.74
CA SER A 40 42.05 44.83 9.50
C SER A 40 40.70 44.42 10.10
N LEU A 41 40.69 43.36 10.91
CA LEU A 41 39.49 42.92 11.62
C LEU A 41 39.64 43.28 13.10
N SER A 42 38.63 43.94 13.67
CA SER A 42 38.57 44.25 15.10
C SER A 42 38.50 42.97 15.93
N THR A 43 38.89 43.03 17.20
CA THR A 43 38.90 41.90 18.14
C THR A 43 37.54 41.17 18.17
N THR A 44 36.43 41.91 18.09
CA THR A 44 35.07 41.36 18.02
C THR A 44 34.82 40.54 16.75
N ARG A 45 35.39 40.96 15.61
CA ARG A 45 35.29 40.21 14.34
C ARG A 45 36.22 38.99 14.33
N CYS A 46 37.36 39.07 14.99
CA CYS A 46 38.23 37.90 15.21
C CYS A 46 37.54 36.83 16.06
N LEU A 47 36.90 37.23 17.17
CA LEU A 47 36.12 36.32 18.01
C LEU A 47 34.94 35.69 17.28
N ALA A 48 34.22 36.45 16.44
CA ALA A 48 33.14 35.91 15.62
C ALA A 48 33.66 34.86 14.62
N ILE A 49 34.78 35.13 13.95
CA ILE A 49 35.38 34.19 12.97
C ILE A 49 35.86 32.92 13.66
N VAL A 50 36.52 33.03 14.81
CA VAL A 50 37.00 31.87 15.59
C VAL A 50 35.82 31.04 16.11
N SER A 51 34.76 31.66 16.65
CA SER A 51 33.55 30.94 17.05
C SER A 51 32.86 30.24 15.88
N THR A 52 32.77 30.90 14.72
CA THR A 52 32.17 30.29 13.51
C THR A 52 33.02 29.11 13.01
N PHE A 53 34.33 29.19 13.15
CA PHE A 53 35.25 28.11 12.76
C PHE A 53 35.18 26.90 13.71
N ILE A 54 35.06 27.13 15.03
CA ILE A 54 34.89 26.07 16.03
C ILE A 54 33.53 25.38 15.87
N VAL A 55 32.47 26.14 15.59
CA VAL A 55 31.15 25.60 15.26
C VAL A 55 31.25 24.78 13.96
N GLY A 56 31.88 25.29 12.89
CA GLY A 56 32.06 24.52 11.65
C GLY A 56 32.87 23.22 11.82
N LEU A 57 33.89 23.23 12.68
CA LEU A 57 34.71 22.04 12.95
C LEU A 57 33.94 21.00 13.79
N THR A 58 33.12 21.44 14.75
CA THR A 58 32.26 20.53 15.53
C THR A 58 31.16 19.92 14.67
N PHE A 59 30.56 20.68 13.74
CA PHE A 59 29.59 20.16 12.78
C PHE A 59 30.18 19.13 11.80
N THR A 60 31.44 19.29 11.38
CA THR A 60 32.10 18.35 10.46
C THR A 60 32.57 17.05 11.11
N VAL A 61 32.81 17.05 12.43
CA VAL A 61 33.18 15.85 13.20
C VAL A 61 31.94 15.04 13.64
N ILE A 62 30.78 15.69 13.78
CA ILE A 62 29.56 15.06 14.31
C ILE A 62 28.57 14.65 13.19
N MET A 63 28.61 15.29 12.02
CA MET A 63 27.63 15.04 10.94
C MET A 63 28.25 14.38 9.71
N LYS A 64 27.60 13.33 9.20
CA LYS A 64 27.99 12.67 7.94
C LYS A 64 27.98 13.68 6.78
N ARG A 65 28.92 13.51 5.85
CA ARG A 65 29.20 14.41 4.69
C ARG A 65 27.95 14.78 3.88
N GLU A 66 26.95 13.90 3.85
CA GLU A 66 25.64 14.10 3.22
C GLU A 66 24.82 15.24 3.84
N HIS A 67 24.91 15.46 5.15
CA HIS A 67 24.14 16.52 5.83
C HIS A 67 24.78 17.91 5.73
N LEU A 68 26.10 17.99 5.51
CA LEU A 68 26.81 19.26 5.23
C LEU A 68 26.45 19.84 3.86
N LEU A 69 26.16 18.98 2.88
CA LEU A 69 25.73 19.39 1.54
C LEU A 69 24.32 20.01 1.57
N TRP A 70 23.44 19.50 2.43
CA TRP A 70 22.10 20.07 2.64
C TRP A 70 22.12 21.47 3.28
N LEU A 71 23.02 21.70 4.24
CA LEU A 71 23.15 23.00 4.90
C LEU A 71 23.80 24.07 3.98
N ALA A 72 24.71 23.64 3.10
CA ALA A 72 25.34 24.55 2.13
C ALA A 72 24.38 24.94 0.99
N ALA A 73 23.50 24.03 0.55
CA ALA A 73 22.53 24.30 -0.51
C ALA A 73 21.41 25.27 -0.07
N SER A 74 21.09 25.31 1.23
CA SER A 74 20.01 26.15 1.78
C SER A 74 20.41 27.63 1.98
N THR A 75 21.70 27.97 1.87
CA THR A 75 22.20 29.34 2.11
C THR A 75 22.57 30.10 0.83
N ALA A 76 22.70 29.43 -0.32
CA ALA A 76 23.13 30.07 -1.57
C ALA A 76 22.04 30.23 -2.65
N GLY A 77 20.81 29.72 -2.44
CA GLY A 77 19.70 29.86 -3.40
C GLY A 77 19.96 29.25 -4.79
N ALA A 78 21.09 28.58 -5.00
CA ALA A 78 21.43 27.87 -6.21
C ALA A 78 21.04 26.40 -6.03
N SER A 79 19.95 26.01 -6.69
CA SER A 79 19.58 24.60 -6.79
C SER A 79 20.71 23.86 -7.50
N PRO A 80 21.27 22.77 -6.93
CA PRO A 80 22.25 21.98 -7.66
C PRO A 80 21.61 21.49 -8.95
N LEU A 81 22.36 21.55 -10.05
CA LEU A 81 22.01 20.89 -11.31
C LEU A 81 21.90 19.39 -11.02
N LEU A 82 20.66 18.91 -10.94
CA LEU A 82 20.34 17.53 -10.61
C LEU A 82 20.38 16.68 -11.88
N GLU A 83 21.29 15.72 -11.89
CA GLU A 83 21.22 14.56 -12.79
C GLU A 83 19.90 13.79 -12.54
N PHE A 84 19.39 13.20 -13.63
CA PHE A 84 18.20 12.36 -13.76
C PHE A 84 17.55 11.87 -12.44
N GLY A 85 16.30 12.28 -12.18
CA GLY A 85 15.43 11.63 -11.19
C GLY A 85 14.91 12.48 -10.03
N GLN A 86 15.01 13.82 -10.06
CA GLN A 86 14.41 14.66 -9.01
C GLN A 86 13.37 15.64 -9.57
N GLY A 87 12.15 15.12 -9.69
CA GLY A 87 10.92 15.89 -9.80
C GLY A 87 9.87 15.25 -8.90
N GLY A 88 9.73 15.72 -7.66
CA GLY A 88 8.69 15.29 -6.72
C GLY A 88 9.17 14.32 -5.64
N THR A 89 8.99 14.71 -4.38
CA THR A 89 9.35 14.09 -3.10
C THR A 89 8.67 12.76 -2.76
N PHE A 90 8.34 11.92 -3.75
CA PHE A 90 7.78 10.58 -3.52
C PHE A 90 8.66 9.53 -4.19
N ASP A 91 9.73 9.15 -3.51
CA ASP A 91 10.60 8.03 -3.89
C ASP A 91 9.99 6.69 -3.40
N TYR A 92 8.67 6.53 -3.57
CA TYR A 92 7.99 5.27 -3.31
C TYR A 92 7.82 4.54 -4.64
N PRO A 93 8.32 3.29 -4.79
CA PRO A 93 8.13 2.55 -6.02
C PRO A 93 6.63 2.47 -6.31
N GLY A 94 6.21 2.93 -7.49
CA GLY A 94 4.81 2.98 -7.88
C GLY A 94 4.51 2.16 -9.12
N LEU A 95 3.24 2.17 -9.50
CA LEU A 95 2.74 1.49 -10.68
C LEU A 95 2.40 2.52 -11.77
N ARG A 96 2.14 2.05 -12.99
CA ARG A 96 1.81 2.91 -14.12
C ARG A 96 0.58 2.41 -14.84
N PHE A 97 -0.21 3.34 -15.35
CA PHE A 97 -1.21 3.02 -16.36
C PHE A 97 -0.55 2.36 -17.58
N GLY A 98 -1.26 1.42 -18.20
CA GLY A 98 -0.87 0.81 -19.45
C GLY A 98 -0.78 1.84 -20.59
N ALA A 99 -0.12 1.47 -21.68
CA ALA A 99 -0.03 2.33 -22.88
C ALA A 99 -1.42 2.70 -23.43
N ASP A 100 -2.42 1.85 -23.20
CA ASP A 100 -3.83 2.06 -23.53
C ASP A 100 -4.59 2.95 -22.51
N LYS A 101 -3.88 3.50 -21.52
CA LYS A 101 -4.39 4.34 -20.43
C LYS A 101 -5.38 3.62 -19.50
N LYS A 102 -5.33 2.28 -19.44
CA LYS A 102 -6.09 1.50 -18.49
C LYS A 102 -5.23 1.03 -17.32
N PHE A 103 -5.88 0.79 -16.21
CA PHE A 103 -5.29 0.16 -15.04
C PHE A 103 -6.31 -0.81 -14.45
N SER A 104 -6.00 -2.11 -14.54
CA SER A 104 -6.86 -3.19 -14.06
C SER A 104 -6.35 -3.75 -12.75
N ILE A 105 -7.25 -3.96 -11.79
CA ILE A 105 -6.95 -4.52 -10.47
C ILE A 105 -7.82 -5.77 -10.30
N THR A 106 -7.22 -6.90 -9.94
CA THR A 106 -7.96 -8.07 -9.46
C THR A 106 -7.92 -8.06 -7.94
N VAL A 107 -9.05 -8.25 -7.29
CA VAL A 107 -9.15 -8.32 -5.82
C VAL A 107 -9.54 -9.75 -5.43
N PHE A 108 -8.78 -10.34 -4.51
CA PHE A 108 -9.15 -11.54 -3.80
C PHE A 108 -9.29 -11.21 -2.32
N SER A 109 -10.32 -11.74 -1.67
CA SER A 109 -10.61 -11.51 -0.25
C SER A 109 -11.16 -12.82 0.32
N ASP A 110 -11.02 -13.01 1.63
CA ASP A 110 -11.70 -14.10 2.36
C ASP A 110 -11.34 -15.48 1.79
N LEU A 111 -10.04 -15.69 1.55
CA LEU A 111 -9.50 -16.95 1.05
C LEU A 111 -9.57 -18.05 2.12
N HIS A 112 -9.40 -17.68 3.39
CA HIS A 112 -9.54 -18.55 4.57
C HIS A 112 -8.70 -19.84 4.53
N LEU A 113 -7.50 -19.82 3.96
CA LEU A 113 -6.67 -21.03 3.90
C LEU A 113 -6.37 -21.60 5.29
N GLY A 114 -6.42 -22.92 5.42
CA GLY A 114 -6.13 -23.63 6.66
C GLY A 114 -7.34 -23.96 7.53
N GLU A 115 -8.56 -23.73 7.06
CA GLU A 115 -9.77 -24.24 7.74
C GLU A 115 -9.79 -25.77 7.75
N PRO A 116 -9.95 -26.43 8.91
CA PRO A 116 -9.95 -27.88 8.97
C PRO A 116 -11.30 -28.46 8.52
N SER A 117 -11.31 -29.67 7.96
CA SER A 117 -12.54 -30.28 7.42
C SER A 117 -13.68 -30.46 8.43
N TRP A 118 -13.39 -30.46 9.74
CA TRP A 118 -14.42 -30.58 10.78
C TRP A 118 -15.18 -29.28 11.07
N VAL A 119 -14.74 -28.12 10.57
CA VAL A 119 -15.50 -26.86 10.72
C VAL A 119 -16.69 -26.75 9.75
N GLY A 120 -16.76 -27.59 8.71
CA GLY A 120 -17.91 -27.58 7.82
C GLY A 120 -17.73 -28.36 6.53
N ALA A 121 -18.86 -28.64 5.86
CA ALA A 121 -18.84 -29.22 4.53
C ALA A 121 -18.16 -28.25 3.55
N GLY A 122 -17.26 -28.78 2.72
CA GLY A 122 -16.50 -27.97 1.77
C GLY A 122 -15.31 -27.22 2.36
N LYS A 123 -14.88 -27.57 3.59
CA LYS A 123 -13.66 -27.07 4.24
C LYS A 123 -12.55 -28.13 4.26
N GLY A 124 -11.33 -27.71 4.56
CA GLY A 124 -10.14 -28.58 4.58
C GLY A 124 -9.18 -28.33 3.42
N PRO A 125 -8.08 -29.10 3.36
CA PRO A 125 -7.02 -28.90 2.37
C PRO A 125 -7.51 -28.94 0.90
N ASP A 126 -8.50 -29.76 0.58
CA ASP A 126 -9.10 -29.82 -0.76
C ASP A 126 -9.86 -28.52 -1.11
N ALA A 127 -10.39 -27.81 -0.10
CA ALA A 127 -11.02 -26.51 -0.28
C ALA A 127 -9.97 -25.44 -0.60
N ASP A 128 -8.86 -25.42 0.15
CA ASP A 128 -7.73 -24.53 -0.10
C ASP A 128 -7.21 -24.68 -1.54
N LEU A 129 -7.06 -25.92 -2.04
CA LEU A 129 -6.66 -26.18 -3.42
C LEU A 129 -7.68 -25.66 -4.45
N LYS A 130 -8.99 -25.75 -4.15
CA LYS A 130 -10.04 -25.18 -5.01
C LYS A 130 -10.00 -23.66 -5.01
N THR A 131 -9.75 -23.02 -3.86
CA THR A 131 -9.54 -21.57 -3.76
C THR A 131 -8.37 -21.13 -4.65
N ILE A 132 -7.23 -21.83 -4.58
CA ILE A 132 -6.09 -21.57 -5.48
C ILE A 132 -6.45 -21.84 -6.95
N GLY A 133 -7.26 -22.86 -7.23
CA GLY A 133 -7.79 -23.13 -8.58
C GLY A 133 -8.63 -21.97 -9.13
N VAL A 134 -9.49 -21.37 -8.32
CA VAL A 134 -10.26 -20.17 -8.67
C VAL A 134 -9.34 -18.99 -8.92
N MET A 135 -8.36 -18.75 -8.05
CA MET A 135 -7.38 -17.67 -8.24
C MET A 135 -6.64 -17.82 -9.58
N ASN A 136 -6.18 -19.03 -9.91
CA ASN A 136 -5.56 -19.31 -11.21
C ASN A 136 -6.52 -19.04 -12.37
N SER A 137 -7.75 -19.54 -12.31
CA SER A 137 -8.74 -19.34 -13.37
C SER A 137 -9.03 -17.86 -13.60
N VAL A 138 -9.17 -17.05 -12.55
CA VAL A 138 -9.36 -15.60 -12.69
C VAL A 138 -8.15 -14.97 -13.33
N LEU A 139 -6.94 -15.27 -12.86
CA LEU A 139 -5.70 -14.66 -13.36
C LEU A 139 -5.31 -15.11 -14.77
N ASP A 140 -5.81 -16.26 -15.23
CA ASP A 140 -5.62 -16.72 -16.61
C ASP A 140 -6.54 -16.00 -17.61
N ASN A 141 -7.70 -15.55 -17.13
CA ASN A 141 -8.70 -14.86 -17.96
C ASN A 141 -8.63 -13.34 -17.85
N GLU A 142 -8.11 -12.81 -16.73
CA GLU A 142 -8.05 -11.38 -16.44
C GLU A 142 -6.60 -10.86 -16.44
N HIS A 143 -6.31 -9.88 -17.30
CA HIS A 143 -4.98 -9.27 -17.42
C HIS A 143 -4.85 -8.03 -16.53
N SER A 144 -4.59 -8.26 -15.24
CA SER A 144 -4.48 -7.18 -14.25
C SER A 144 -3.08 -6.59 -14.11
N ASN A 145 -3.02 -5.29 -13.83
CA ASN A 145 -1.77 -4.57 -13.53
C ASN A 145 -1.33 -4.74 -12.08
N LEU A 146 -2.27 -5.06 -11.18
CA LEU A 146 -2.05 -5.29 -9.76
C LEU A 146 -3.04 -6.35 -9.26
N VAL A 147 -2.59 -7.22 -8.35
CA VAL A 147 -3.49 -8.06 -7.54
C VAL A 147 -3.55 -7.51 -6.12
N VAL A 148 -4.75 -7.39 -5.56
CA VAL A 148 -4.97 -7.03 -4.16
C VAL A 148 -5.48 -8.24 -3.39
N LEU A 149 -4.81 -8.58 -2.30
CA LEU A 149 -5.21 -9.58 -1.32
C LEU A 149 -5.84 -8.85 -0.12
N ASN A 150 -7.17 -8.73 -0.07
CA ASN A 150 -7.88 -7.80 0.81
C ASN A 150 -8.33 -8.39 2.16
N GLY A 151 -7.42 -9.11 2.83
CA GLY A 151 -7.66 -9.68 4.15
C GLY A 151 -8.41 -11.02 4.15
N ASP A 152 -8.44 -11.64 5.34
CA ASP A 152 -8.84 -13.01 5.62
C ASP A 152 -8.21 -14.01 4.62
N LEU A 153 -6.90 -13.87 4.46
CA LEU A 153 -6.07 -14.70 3.61
C LEU A 153 -5.96 -16.13 4.17
N THR A 154 -5.91 -16.20 5.50
CA THR A 154 -5.70 -17.41 6.28
C THR A 154 -6.74 -17.51 7.40
N SER A 155 -6.91 -18.71 7.94
CA SER A 155 -7.75 -18.96 9.12
C SER A 155 -6.87 -19.28 10.32
N CYS A 156 -6.21 -18.23 10.83
CA CYS A 156 -5.14 -18.34 11.82
C CYS A 156 -5.58 -18.96 13.14
N GLU A 157 -6.86 -18.94 13.48
CA GLU A 157 -7.42 -19.61 14.66
C GLU A 157 -7.28 -21.13 14.62
N PHE A 158 -7.10 -21.72 13.43
CA PHE A 158 -6.90 -23.16 13.23
C PHE A 158 -5.49 -23.54 12.80
N MET A 159 -4.63 -22.56 12.56
CA MET A 159 -3.31 -22.77 11.96
C MET A 159 -2.20 -22.85 13.02
N ALA A 160 -1.31 -23.82 12.85
CA ALA A 160 -0.08 -23.92 13.62
C ALA A 160 0.94 -22.85 13.15
N PRO A 161 1.71 -22.21 14.05
CA PRO A 161 2.65 -21.15 13.68
C PRO A 161 3.63 -21.52 12.56
N GLU A 162 4.04 -22.79 12.51
CA GLU A 162 5.03 -23.30 11.55
C GLU A 162 4.49 -23.38 10.12
N ASN A 163 3.16 -23.41 9.94
CA ASN A 163 2.50 -23.51 8.64
C ASN A 163 2.20 -22.15 8.01
N LEU A 164 2.38 -21.05 8.75
CA LEU A 164 1.97 -19.72 8.33
C LEU A 164 2.63 -19.29 7.03
N THR A 165 3.96 -19.35 6.96
CA THR A 165 4.70 -18.91 5.77
C THR A 165 4.43 -19.81 4.56
N ALA A 166 4.29 -21.12 4.77
CA ALA A 166 3.93 -22.06 3.72
C ALA A 166 2.53 -21.76 3.13
N SER A 167 1.58 -21.35 3.97
CA SER A 167 0.24 -20.93 3.52
C SER A 167 0.32 -19.64 2.69
N ILE A 168 1.16 -18.68 3.10
CA ILE A 168 1.40 -17.46 2.30
C ILE A 168 2.10 -17.78 0.98
N ASP A 169 3.04 -18.74 0.95
CA ASP A 169 3.65 -19.21 -0.29
C ASP A 169 2.60 -19.83 -1.22
N GLN A 170 1.66 -20.62 -0.70
CA GLN A 170 0.55 -21.19 -1.47
C GLN A 170 -0.37 -20.10 -2.05
N ILE A 171 -0.74 -19.09 -1.26
CA ILE A 171 -1.59 -17.96 -1.69
C ILE A 171 -0.91 -17.13 -2.77
N THR A 172 0.40 -16.89 -2.62
CA THR A 172 1.15 -16.03 -3.53
C THR A 172 1.72 -16.76 -4.74
N ALA A 173 1.72 -18.10 -4.77
CA ALA A 173 2.23 -18.90 -5.88
C ALA A 173 1.63 -18.52 -7.25
N PRO A 174 0.30 -18.35 -7.43
CA PRO A 174 -0.27 -17.92 -8.71
C PRO A 174 0.27 -16.57 -9.20
N LEU A 175 0.62 -15.68 -8.27
CA LEU A 175 1.15 -14.34 -8.55
C LEU A 175 2.63 -14.41 -8.93
N VAL A 176 3.40 -15.24 -8.22
CA VAL A 176 4.82 -15.49 -8.48
C VAL A 176 5.02 -16.10 -9.87
N GLU A 177 4.24 -17.13 -10.23
CA GLU A 177 4.29 -17.79 -11.53
C GLU A 177 4.07 -16.82 -12.70
N ARG A 178 3.13 -15.90 -12.52
CA ARG A 178 2.76 -14.86 -13.50
C ARG A 178 3.60 -13.58 -13.37
N ASN A 179 4.54 -13.53 -12.41
CA ASN A 179 5.41 -12.39 -12.13
C ASN A 179 4.63 -11.07 -11.86
N MET A 180 3.45 -11.21 -11.24
CA MET A 180 2.49 -10.13 -11.02
C MET A 180 2.78 -9.39 -9.72
N PRO A 181 2.80 -8.04 -9.74
CA PRO A 181 2.86 -7.26 -8.51
C PRO A 181 1.59 -7.45 -7.70
N PHE A 182 1.72 -7.41 -6.37
CA PHE A 182 0.58 -7.53 -5.48
C PHE A 182 0.71 -6.64 -4.25
N ALA A 183 -0.44 -6.38 -3.62
CA ALA A 183 -0.56 -5.62 -2.40
C ALA A 183 -1.55 -6.34 -1.48
N ALA A 184 -1.35 -6.27 -0.17
CA ALA A 184 -2.23 -6.91 0.80
C ALA A 184 -2.72 -5.95 1.89
N THR A 185 -3.94 -6.19 2.35
CA THR A 185 -4.40 -5.86 3.70
C THR A 185 -4.62 -7.16 4.47
N PHE A 186 -4.83 -7.07 5.78
CA PHE A 186 -5.14 -8.22 6.62
C PHE A 186 -6.53 -8.09 7.24
N GLY A 187 -7.16 -9.24 7.47
CA GLY A 187 -8.47 -9.33 8.09
C GLY A 187 -8.44 -9.86 9.52
N ASN A 188 -9.63 -10.04 10.10
CA ASN A 188 -9.76 -10.48 11.49
C ASN A 188 -9.46 -11.97 11.71
N HIS A 189 -9.39 -12.79 10.67
CA HIS A 189 -8.92 -14.18 10.73
C HIS A 189 -7.43 -14.33 10.46
N ASP A 190 -6.74 -13.26 10.04
CA ASP A 190 -5.30 -13.28 9.75
C ASP A 190 -4.41 -13.09 11.00
N MET A 191 -5.00 -12.75 12.15
CA MET A 191 -4.26 -12.57 13.41
C MET A 191 -4.87 -13.41 14.52
N SER A 192 -4.07 -14.31 15.09
CA SER A 192 -4.48 -15.17 16.20
C SER A 192 -3.34 -15.32 17.23
N LYS A 193 -3.56 -16.09 18.29
CA LYS A 193 -2.47 -16.43 19.23
C LYS A 193 -1.32 -17.20 18.56
N THR A 194 -1.58 -17.89 17.44
CA THR A 194 -0.62 -18.74 16.72
C THR A 194 -0.06 -18.10 15.45
N CYS A 195 -0.69 -17.04 14.92
CA CYS A 195 -0.25 -16.41 13.68
C CYS A 195 -0.18 -14.89 13.78
N SER A 196 0.73 -14.30 13.01
CA SER A 196 1.01 -12.87 13.05
C SER A 196 0.98 -12.28 11.65
N THR A 197 0.14 -11.26 11.46
CA THR A 197 0.10 -10.45 10.23
C THR A 197 1.46 -9.82 9.94
N ARG A 198 2.22 -9.44 10.98
CA ARG A 198 3.60 -8.95 10.85
C ARG A 198 4.50 -9.97 10.15
N ILE A 199 4.51 -11.22 10.63
CA ILE A 199 5.32 -12.30 10.04
C ILE A 199 4.90 -12.53 8.59
N MET A 200 3.59 -12.53 8.31
CA MET A 200 3.09 -12.65 6.93
C MET A 200 3.58 -11.51 6.03
N SER A 201 3.46 -10.26 6.50
CA SER A 201 3.90 -9.08 5.74
C SER A 201 5.42 -9.08 5.51
N GLU A 202 6.21 -9.42 6.53
CA GLU A 202 7.67 -9.53 6.42
C GLU A 202 8.04 -10.63 5.42
N HIS A 203 7.39 -11.80 5.47
CA HIS A 203 7.60 -12.89 4.51
C HIS A 203 7.21 -12.49 3.07
N MET A 204 6.05 -11.86 2.88
CA MET A 204 5.63 -11.33 1.58
C MET A 204 6.63 -10.33 1.01
N TRP A 205 7.22 -9.48 1.87
CA TRP A 205 8.21 -8.51 1.44
C TRP A 205 9.56 -9.20 1.16
N ASP A 206 10.12 -9.93 2.10
CA ASP A 206 11.50 -10.40 2.06
C ASP A 206 11.69 -11.67 1.22
N ASN A 207 10.71 -12.58 1.23
CA ASN A 207 10.86 -13.92 0.67
C ASN A 207 10.09 -14.12 -0.63
N VAL A 208 8.91 -13.52 -0.79
CA VAL A 208 8.12 -13.67 -2.03
C VAL A 208 8.73 -12.83 -3.15
N LYS A 209 9.40 -13.49 -4.10
CA LYS A 209 10.02 -12.89 -5.28
C LYS A 209 9.47 -13.48 -6.56
N GLY A 210 9.36 -12.63 -7.57
CA GLY A 210 9.06 -13.05 -8.93
C GLY A 210 10.30 -13.52 -9.69
N LYS A 211 10.13 -13.65 -11.01
CA LYS A 211 11.20 -14.06 -11.92
C LYS A 211 12.39 -13.11 -11.80
N HIS A 212 13.60 -13.67 -11.77
CA HIS A 212 14.87 -12.94 -11.60
C HIS A 212 14.96 -12.11 -10.30
N GLY A 213 14.28 -12.52 -9.23
CA GLY A 213 14.36 -11.82 -7.94
C GLY A 213 13.54 -10.52 -7.88
N LYS A 214 12.66 -10.27 -8.86
CA LYS A 214 11.79 -9.10 -8.90
C LYS A 214 10.95 -9.02 -7.61
N LYS A 215 10.95 -7.87 -6.95
CA LYS A 215 10.02 -7.59 -5.86
C LYS A 215 8.59 -7.50 -6.42
N LEU A 216 7.69 -8.33 -5.87
CA LEU A 216 6.28 -8.35 -6.26
C LEU A 216 5.38 -7.65 -5.24
N SER A 217 5.66 -7.84 -3.95
CA SER A 217 4.86 -7.26 -2.86
C SER A 217 5.11 -5.76 -2.71
N PHE A 218 4.02 -5.00 -2.58
CA PHE A 218 3.98 -3.61 -2.14
C PHE A 218 3.55 -3.47 -0.66
N THR A 219 3.23 -4.59 0.02
CA THR A 219 2.71 -4.59 1.39
C THR A 219 3.75 -4.05 2.37
N THR A 220 3.42 -2.95 3.08
CA THR A 220 4.29 -2.32 4.07
C THR A 220 3.48 -1.61 5.16
N SER A 221 4.16 -0.96 6.10
CA SER A 221 3.53 -0.06 7.08
C SER A 221 4.25 1.29 7.12
N SER A 222 3.48 2.36 6.93
CA SER A 222 3.93 3.76 7.03
C SER A 222 3.63 4.36 8.40
N VAL A 223 2.89 3.65 9.25
CA VAL A 223 2.42 4.15 10.55
C VAL A 223 3.16 3.41 11.67
N PRO A 224 4.03 4.08 12.44
CA PRO A 224 4.75 3.43 13.53
C PRO A 224 3.82 3.15 14.72
N GLY A 225 3.99 1.99 15.33
CA GLY A 225 3.29 1.61 16.55
C GLY A 225 3.28 0.10 16.75
N PRO A 226 2.79 -0.37 17.91
CA PRO A 226 2.52 -1.79 18.12
C PRO A 226 1.45 -2.29 17.13
N TYR A 227 1.70 -3.43 16.49
CA TYR A 227 0.85 -3.94 15.39
C TYR A 227 -0.57 -4.27 15.86
N GLU A 228 -0.73 -4.73 17.10
CA GLU A 228 -2.04 -4.96 17.73
C GLU A 228 -2.84 -3.66 17.94
N GLN A 229 -2.17 -2.50 17.94
CA GLN A 229 -2.82 -1.20 18.04
C GLN A 229 -3.04 -0.58 16.65
N VAL A 230 -1.96 -0.42 15.87
CA VAL A 230 -2.01 0.36 14.62
C VAL A 230 -2.29 -0.49 13.38
N GLY A 231 -2.03 -1.80 13.41
CA GLY A 231 -2.08 -2.70 12.27
C GLY A 231 -0.75 -2.84 11.53
N THR A 232 -0.65 -3.86 10.68
CA THR A 232 0.54 -4.24 9.92
C THR A 232 0.56 -3.64 8.51
N SER A 233 -0.57 -3.37 7.89
CA SER A 233 -0.66 -3.00 6.48
C SER A 233 -1.31 -1.62 6.24
N ASN A 234 -0.61 -0.54 6.63
CA ASN A 234 -1.08 0.85 6.44
C ASN A 234 -0.15 1.63 5.50
N TYR A 235 -0.51 1.78 4.24
CA TYR A 235 0.37 2.34 3.21
C TYR A 235 -0.40 2.82 1.99
N TYR A 236 0.31 3.33 0.99
CA TYR A 236 -0.27 3.68 -0.31
C TYR A 236 0.65 3.29 -1.45
N ILE A 237 0.06 3.11 -2.64
CA ILE A 237 0.77 2.90 -3.89
C ILE A 237 0.39 4.03 -4.87
N PRO A 238 1.35 4.86 -5.30
CA PRO A 238 1.11 5.82 -6.35
C PRO A 238 0.99 5.12 -7.71
N VAL A 239 0.01 5.53 -8.52
CA VAL A 239 -0.16 5.08 -9.90
C VAL A 239 0.03 6.28 -10.82
N TYR A 240 1.06 6.20 -11.66
CA TYR A 240 1.46 7.29 -12.56
C TYR A 240 0.92 7.10 -13.97
N ALA A 241 0.85 8.20 -14.71
CA ALA A 241 0.49 8.20 -16.12
C ALA A 241 1.41 7.28 -16.93
N SER A 242 0.88 6.76 -18.05
CA SER A 242 1.65 5.92 -18.96
C SER A 242 2.78 6.68 -19.67
N ALA A 243 2.60 7.99 -19.88
CA ALA A 243 3.58 8.89 -20.51
C ALA A 243 4.42 9.66 -19.48
N GLY A 244 5.43 10.42 -19.95
CA GLY A 244 6.29 11.27 -19.11
C GLY A 244 7.64 10.66 -18.75
N GLY A 245 7.96 9.47 -19.27
CA GLY A 245 9.28 8.86 -19.14
C GLY A 245 9.73 8.74 -17.67
N GLY A 246 10.89 9.32 -17.36
CA GLY A 246 11.47 9.34 -16.01
C GLY A 246 10.76 10.23 -14.99
N ASN A 247 9.81 11.07 -15.42
CA ASN A 247 9.04 11.95 -14.53
C ASN A 247 7.54 11.94 -14.89
N PRO A 248 6.85 10.79 -14.72
CA PRO A 248 5.44 10.68 -15.07
C PRO A 248 4.55 11.41 -14.06
N GLN A 249 3.41 11.92 -14.51
CA GLN A 249 2.45 12.58 -13.63
C GLN A 249 1.74 11.56 -12.71
N LEU A 250 1.65 11.86 -11.41
CA LEU A 250 0.82 11.08 -10.48
C LEU A 250 -0.65 11.15 -10.89
N SER A 251 -1.26 10.02 -11.21
CA SER A 251 -2.63 9.98 -11.76
C SER A 251 -3.65 9.46 -10.75
N MET A 252 -3.27 8.50 -9.91
CA MET A 252 -4.15 7.89 -8.92
C MET A 252 -3.36 7.44 -7.69
N MET A 253 -4.01 7.36 -6.54
CA MET A 253 -3.48 6.75 -5.32
C MET A 253 -4.29 5.52 -4.94
N LEU A 254 -3.61 4.43 -4.57
CA LEU A 254 -4.24 3.26 -3.94
C LEU A 254 -3.89 3.28 -2.47
N TRP A 255 -4.87 3.39 -1.58
CA TRP A 255 -4.68 3.43 -0.14
C TRP A 255 -5.03 2.09 0.50
N PHE A 256 -4.22 1.64 1.44
CA PHE A 256 -4.41 0.39 2.16
C PHE A 256 -4.49 0.71 3.66
N PHE A 257 -5.58 0.27 4.28
CA PHE A 257 -5.87 0.50 5.69
C PHE A 257 -6.06 -0.83 6.40
N ASP A 258 -5.35 -1.00 7.50
CA ASP A 258 -5.46 -2.18 8.35
C ASP A 258 -6.54 -1.94 9.42
N SER A 259 -7.70 -2.57 9.21
CA SER A 259 -8.80 -2.58 10.18
C SER A 259 -8.56 -3.52 11.36
N LYS A 260 -7.48 -4.32 11.33
CA LYS A 260 -7.12 -5.32 12.34
C LYS A 260 -8.27 -6.31 12.62
N GLY A 261 -8.44 -6.68 13.90
CA GLY A 261 -9.34 -7.73 14.37
C GLY A 261 -8.58 -8.97 14.83
N GLY A 262 -9.31 -10.02 15.20
CA GLY A 262 -8.73 -11.29 15.62
C GLY A 262 -8.22 -11.30 17.07
N ARG A 263 -7.11 -12.02 17.31
CA ARG A 263 -6.50 -12.22 18.64
C ARG A 263 -5.03 -11.86 18.65
N ASP A 264 -4.58 -11.24 19.74
CA ASP A 264 -3.21 -10.77 19.91
C ASP A 264 -2.22 -11.95 19.95
N PHE A 265 -1.12 -11.80 19.19
CA PHE A 265 -0.20 -12.89 18.91
C PHE A 265 0.59 -13.28 20.16
N ARG A 266 0.56 -14.57 20.52
CA ARG A 266 1.21 -15.11 21.72
C ARG A 266 0.84 -14.39 23.02
N LYS A 267 -0.37 -13.85 23.12
CA LYS A 267 -0.84 -13.14 24.31
C LYS A 267 -2.15 -13.72 24.84
N VAL A 268 -2.16 -13.95 26.15
CA VAL A 268 -3.33 -14.38 26.91
C VAL A 268 -3.56 -13.43 28.08
N ASP A 269 -4.80 -13.30 28.51
CA ASP A 269 -5.17 -12.57 29.71
C ASP A 269 -4.82 -13.35 30.99
N ALA A 270 -5.12 -12.76 32.16
CA ALA A 270 -4.85 -13.36 33.45
C ALA A 270 -5.56 -14.72 33.68
N ASN A 271 -6.59 -15.03 32.90
CA ASN A 271 -7.35 -16.28 32.97
C ASN A 271 -6.91 -17.28 31.89
N GLY A 272 -5.85 -16.96 31.11
CA GLY A 272 -5.34 -17.82 30.04
C GLY A 272 -6.16 -17.74 28.75
N LYS A 273 -7.04 -16.75 28.58
CA LYS A 273 -7.84 -16.56 27.37
C LYS A 273 -7.14 -15.64 26.37
N ASP A 274 -7.27 -15.96 25.09
CA ASP A 274 -6.75 -15.14 23.98
C ASP A 274 -7.26 -13.69 24.06
N VAL A 275 -6.35 -12.73 23.95
CA VAL A 275 -6.67 -11.29 24.04
C VAL A 275 -7.23 -10.81 22.69
N PRO A 276 -8.44 -10.22 22.62
CA PRO A 276 -8.98 -9.68 21.37
C PRO A 276 -8.22 -8.44 20.91
N VAL A 277 -8.12 -8.27 19.60
CA VAL A 277 -7.66 -7.04 18.95
C VAL A 277 -8.88 -6.28 18.41
N ALA A 278 -8.85 -4.95 18.53
CA ALA A 278 -9.90 -4.08 18.01
C ALA A 278 -10.05 -4.22 16.49
N GLY A 279 -11.29 -4.38 16.00
CA GLY A 279 -11.63 -4.50 14.58
C GLY A 279 -12.01 -3.16 13.93
N TRP A 280 -11.15 -2.16 14.03
CA TRP A 280 -11.31 -0.87 13.34
C TRP A 280 -9.95 -0.21 13.03
N VAL A 281 -9.94 0.72 12.08
CA VAL A 281 -8.75 1.51 11.73
C VAL A 281 -8.37 2.44 12.88
N ASP A 282 -7.10 2.45 13.29
CA ASP A 282 -6.62 3.25 14.44
C ASP A 282 -6.56 4.76 14.13
N ASP A 283 -6.76 5.60 15.14
CA ASP A 283 -6.71 7.06 15.01
C ASP A 283 -5.36 7.59 14.52
N LYS A 284 -4.24 6.90 14.82
CA LYS A 284 -2.94 7.25 14.26
C LYS A 284 -2.91 7.04 12.75
N VAL A 285 -3.57 6.01 12.24
CA VAL A 285 -3.68 5.73 10.80
C VAL A 285 -4.56 6.79 10.13
N THR A 286 -5.69 7.15 10.73
CA THR A 286 -6.56 8.21 10.17
C THR A 286 -5.86 9.57 10.17
N SER A 287 -5.06 9.86 11.20
CA SER A 287 -4.25 11.08 11.28
C SER A 287 -3.13 11.10 10.23
N TRP A 288 -2.41 9.99 10.07
CA TRP A 288 -1.41 9.82 9.02
C TRP A 288 -2.01 10.01 7.63
N PHE A 289 -3.16 9.40 7.36
CA PHE A 289 -3.86 9.53 6.08
C PHE A 289 -4.21 10.99 5.78
N LYS A 290 -4.83 11.69 6.73
CA LYS A 290 -5.22 13.11 6.55
C LYS A 290 -4.00 13.97 6.22
N LEU A 291 -2.95 13.88 7.04
CA LEU A 291 -1.72 14.65 6.84
C LEU A 291 -1.04 14.33 5.51
N THR A 292 -0.94 13.04 5.16
CA THR A 292 -0.27 12.60 3.93
C THR A 292 -1.08 12.97 2.70
N SER A 293 -2.40 12.76 2.72
CA SER A 293 -3.30 13.13 1.63
C SER A 293 -3.32 14.65 1.40
N ASP A 294 -3.31 15.46 2.46
CA ASP A 294 -3.27 16.91 2.34
C ASP A 294 -1.93 17.40 1.78
N ALA A 295 -0.82 16.82 2.22
CA ALA A 295 0.51 17.11 1.65
C ALA A 295 0.59 16.75 0.16
N ILE A 296 0.06 15.59 -0.24
CA ILE A 296 -0.04 15.18 -1.65
C ILE A 296 -0.91 16.17 -2.43
N ARG A 297 -2.08 16.55 -1.90
CA ARG A 297 -2.98 17.51 -2.55
C ARG A 297 -2.27 18.85 -2.78
N GLN A 298 -1.55 19.35 -1.77
CA GLN A 298 -0.81 20.59 -1.86
C GLN A 298 0.29 20.51 -2.91
N GLN A 299 1.07 19.42 -2.93
CA GLN A 299 2.13 19.22 -3.91
C GLN A 299 1.61 19.08 -5.34
N GLN A 300 0.47 18.40 -5.53
CA GLN A 300 -0.12 18.19 -6.86
C GLN A 300 -0.97 19.37 -7.33
N GLY A 301 -1.29 20.33 -6.45
CA GLY A 301 -2.19 21.44 -6.75
C GLY A 301 -3.64 21.01 -7.03
N ARG A 302 -4.00 19.76 -6.72
CA ARG A 302 -5.32 19.16 -6.95
C ARG A 302 -5.55 17.96 -6.06
N THR A 303 -6.82 17.59 -5.87
CA THR A 303 -7.16 16.28 -5.29
C THR A 303 -6.78 15.18 -6.30
N VAL A 304 -6.06 14.17 -5.82
CA VAL A 304 -5.68 13.00 -6.63
C VAL A 304 -6.79 11.95 -6.53
N PRO A 305 -7.34 11.47 -7.65
CA PRO A 305 -8.27 10.33 -7.66
C PRO A 305 -7.68 9.17 -6.86
N SER A 306 -8.51 8.52 -6.04
CA SER A 306 -8.02 7.53 -5.08
C SER A 306 -8.99 6.35 -4.95
N LEU A 307 -8.45 5.17 -4.68
CA LEU A 307 -9.19 3.99 -4.23
C LEU A 307 -8.64 3.56 -2.87
N ALA A 308 -9.50 3.04 -2.00
CA ALA A 308 -9.13 2.57 -0.67
C ALA A 308 -9.48 1.09 -0.51
N PHE A 309 -8.58 0.35 0.10
CA PHE A 309 -8.73 -1.06 0.46
C PHE A 309 -8.68 -1.18 1.98
N VAL A 310 -9.70 -1.83 2.53
CA VAL A 310 -9.86 -2.14 3.94
C VAL A 310 -10.64 -3.45 4.02
N HIS A 311 -10.27 -4.33 4.94
CA HIS A 311 -10.94 -5.62 5.07
C HIS A 311 -12.29 -5.46 5.78
N ILE A 312 -12.31 -5.01 7.05
CA ILE A 312 -13.55 -4.81 7.78
C ILE A 312 -14.22 -3.51 7.27
N PRO A 313 -15.44 -3.60 6.69
CA PRO A 313 -16.10 -2.44 6.10
C PRO A 313 -16.37 -1.32 7.10
N VAL A 314 -16.23 -0.08 6.64
CA VAL A 314 -16.60 1.11 7.43
C VAL A 314 -18.12 1.21 7.62
N HIS A 315 -18.56 1.91 8.67
CA HIS A 315 -19.99 2.08 8.97
C HIS A 315 -20.83 2.61 7.79
N SER A 316 -20.24 3.44 6.92
CA SER A 316 -20.94 3.94 5.73
C SER A 316 -21.32 2.84 4.74
N THR A 317 -20.58 1.72 4.71
CA THR A 317 -20.91 0.56 3.87
C THR A 317 -22.18 -0.12 4.36
N ARG A 318 -22.33 -0.29 5.68
CA ARG A 318 -23.56 -0.82 6.29
C ARG A 318 -24.74 0.10 6.03
N ALA A 319 -24.56 1.41 6.25
CA ALA A 319 -25.60 2.39 5.97
C ALA A 319 -26.01 2.38 4.49
N TYR A 320 -25.08 2.18 3.55
CA TYR A 320 -25.41 2.04 2.14
C TYR A 320 -26.28 0.80 1.86
N GLN A 321 -25.98 -0.34 2.48
CA GLN A 321 -26.80 -1.54 2.36
C GLN A 321 -28.20 -1.36 2.96
N ASP A 322 -28.30 -0.75 4.15
CA ASP A 322 -29.57 -0.57 4.87
C ASP A 322 -30.52 0.43 4.18
N ASN A 323 -29.99 1.44 3.46
CA ASN A 323 -30.79 2.49 2.81
C ASN A 323 -31.35 2.10 1.42
N GLY A 324 -31.21 0.83 1.02
CA GLY A 324 -31.71 0.36 -0.26
C GLY A 324 -30.74 0.69 -1.40
N ARG A 325 -30.02 -0.34 -1.84
CA ARG A 325 -29.17 -0.28 -3.04
C ARG A 325 -30.05 -0.23 -4.28
N ASP A 326 -29.72 0.63 -5.23
CA ASP A 326 -30.28 0.58 -6.58
C ASP A 326 -29.46 -0.42 -7.44
N PRO A 327 -30.02 -1.57 -7.82
CA PRO A 327 -29.33 -2.60 -8.61
C PRO A 327 -28.86 -2.12 -10.00
N ALA A 328 -29.46 -1.05 -10.52
CA ALA A 328 -29.12 -0.51 -11.85
C ALA A 328 -27.79 0.26 -11.86
N ILE A 329 -27.44 0.88 -10.74
CA ILE A 329 -26.21 1.70 -10.60
C ILE A 329 -25.15 1.00 -9.75
N ALA A 330 -25.54 0.01 -8.97
CA ALA A 330 -24.65 -0.87 -8.27
C ALA A 330 -25.17 -2.29 -8.55
N PRO A 331 -24.56 -3.04 -9.49
CA PRO A 331 -24.91 -4.44 -9.77
C PRO A 331 -24.07 -5.41 -8.93
N GLY A 332 -24.58 -6.60 -8.62
CA GLY A 332 -23.89 -7.61 -7.80
C GLY A 332 -24.88 -8.50 -7.06
N LEU A 333 -24.43 -9.63 -6.49
CA LEU A 333 -25.29 -10.61 -5.82
C LEU A 333 -25.97 -10.02 -4.57
N ASN A 334 -25.22 -9.32 -3.71
CA ASN A 334 -25.69 -8.71 -2.43
C ASN A 334 -26.40 -9.68 -1.48
N GLU A 335 -25.99 -10.94 -1.47
CA GLU A 335 -26.65 -11.99 -0.69
C GLU A 335 -26.17 -12.03 0.77
N GLU A 336 -25.19 -11.21 1.13
CA GLU A 336 -24.58 -11.17 2.46
C GLU A 336 -24.95 -9.89 3.24
N LEU A 337 -25.28 -10.04 4.52
CA LEU A 337 -25.36 -8.93 5.46
C LEU A 337 -23.96 -8.48 5.86
N ILE A 338 -23.65 -7.22 5.63
CA ILE A 338 -22.32 -6.69 5.88
C ILE A 338 -22.11 -6.52 7.38
N GLY A 339 -21.10 -7.22 7.93
CA GLY A 339 -20.48 -6.89 9.21
C GLY A 339 -19.61 -5.64 9.07
N HIS A 340 -19.44 -4.86 10.13
CA HIS A 340 -18.74 -3.57 10.03
C HIS A 340 -17.81 -3.31 11.22
N GLN A 341 -16.95 -2.30 11.09
CA GLN A 341 -15.96 -1.97 12.11
C GLN A 341 -16.60 -1.78 13.49
N GLY A 342 -16.03 -2.42 14.50
CA GLY A 342 -16.54 -2.37 15.87
C GLY A 342 -17.66 -3.36 16.20
N ASP A 343 -18.22 -4.09 15.22
CA ASP A 343 -19.02 -5.27 15.53
C ASP A 343 -18.10 -6.30 16.17
N VAL A 344 -18.26 -6.49 17.48
CA VAL A 344 -17.57 -7.54 18.23
C VAL A 344 -17.93 -8.84 17.56
N SER A 345 -16.95 -9.51 16.93
CA SER A 345 -17.03 -10.85 16.36
C SER A 345 -17.99 -11.74 17.17
N THR A 346 -19.25 -11.78 16.77
CA THR A 346 -20.09 -12.92 17.08
C THR A 346 -19.60 -13.95 16.10
N ALA A 347 -19.10 -15.06 16.63
CA ALA A 347 -18.77 -16.23 15.84
C ALA A 347 -19.88 -16.42 14.80
N LEU A 348 -19.54 -16.24 13.52
CA LEU A 348 -20.49 -16.47 12.45
C LEU A 348 -20.91 -17.92 12.62
N THR A 349 -22.18 -18.08 13.01
CA THR A 349 -22.79 -19.38 13.17
C THR A 349 -22.70 -20.04 11.80
N ILE A 350 -21.97 -21.15 11.71
CA ILE A 350 -21.88 -21.98 10.51
C ILE A 350 -23.31 -22.38 10.12
N ALA A 351 -23.92 -21.59 9.25
CA ALA A 351 -25.16 -21.92 8.59
C ALA A 351 -24.78 -22.59 7.27
N THR A 352 -24.90 -23.91 7.26
CA THR A 352 -24.82 -24.78 6.10
C THR A 352 -25.69 -24.25 4.95
N THR A 353 -25.10 -23.79 3.84
CA THR A 353 -25.59 -23.84 2.43
C THR A 353 -24.60 -23.12 1.49
N PRO A 354 -24.59 -23.40 0.16
CA PRO A 354 -23.39 -23.28 -0.67
C PRO A 354 -23.06 -21.84 -1.10
N ALA A 355 -21.75 -21.57 -1.25
CA ALA A 355 -21.10 -20.37 -1.81
C ALA A 355 -21.80 -19.82 -3.08
N PRO A 356 -21.76 -18.49 -3.39
CA PRO A 356 -20.53 -17.81 -3.84
C PRO A 356 -20.38 -16.27 -3.60
N THR A 357 -19.10 -15.90 -3.45
CA THR A 357 -18.29 -14.72 -3.88
C THR A 357 -18.95 -13.40 -4.33
N LEU A 358 -18.54 -12.28 -3.71
CA LEU A 358 -18.70 -10.89 -4.21
C LEU A 358 -17.35 -10.21 -4.42
N LEU A 359 -17.20 -9.49 -5.53
CA LEU A 359 -16.13 -8.55 -5.86
C LEU A 359 -16.76 -7.15 -5.93
N LEU A 360 -16.15 -6.16 -5.25
CA LEU A 360 -16.41 -4.72 -5.46
C LEU A 360 -15.37 -4.14 -6.41
#